data_AF-A0A061RG47-F1
#
_entry.id   AF-A0A061RG47-F1
#
_cell.length_a   1.000
_cell.length_b   1.000
_cell.length_c   1.000
_cell.angle_alpha   90.00
_cell.angle_beta   90.00
_cell.angle_gamma   90.00
#
_symmetry.space_group_name_H-M   'P 1'
#
loop_
_entity.id
_entity.type
_entity.pdbx_description
1 polymer ?
#
loop_
_entity_poly.entity_id
_entity_poly.type
_entity_poly.pdbx_seq_one_letter_code
_entity_poly.pdbx_strand_id
1 'polypeptide(L)'
;MMMLQFFCASGDFTRRLVDYTANSKFASPTSGPTTKGVSSNLGLVTRSLKREFGLKFIYCWHGLPGYWGGVSPESPVMKRLKPRVMPANPTPGVLEIEPSMAWGPGALGGIGIPEDAEELYQMMHSYLASQGVDGVKVDCQAGIGLLPCSEGTPSKSAKYHYALEDSVKRHFPGNHIINCMCHDSLNFYRFVDSAVARACDDFYPRDKASHKTHIANSAYNSLFLSALVQPDWDMFQSEHPANVLHAAARAVSGAAIYVSDKPGNHNFDLLKRLVLPDGTVLRANLPGRPTVDSVFRDVMRDGKSLLKVWNRNNCSGIVGVFNVQGSSWDRQLRRFQLHDPQPPRLTATVLPRDAGHSASEGRLRSPEGRSVVAHCSISGSTYTAAEAAEGVPVSLGSGGAEIVTFAEQYQRDGVEFAPVGLTGMLNPGGAVVGVRSMSQGGRVHFSVTFRGCGAFTAVASRGPQCVHLVTGGDGGGIEEIELAARAGPKGVVVVDVPQLPAMRGELLFSFGVDQ
;
A
#
# COMPACT_ATOMS: atom_id res chain seq x y z
N MET A 1 -31.91 -24.40 -7.98
CA MET A 1 -31.38 -24.40 -9.37
C MET A 1 -31.26 -22.98 -9.96
N MET A 2 -32.29 -22.11 -9.84
CA MET A 2 -32.27 -20.74 -10.36
C MET A 2 -31.07 -19.87 -9.89
N MET A 3 -30.70 -19.96 -8.60
CA MET A 3 -29.61 -19.14 -8.05
C MET A 3 -28.22 -19.60 -8.53
N LEU A 4 -28.00 -20.90 -8.70
CA LEU A 4 -26.75 -21.41 -9.29
C LEU A 4 -26.63 -20.99 -10.75
N GLN A 5 -27.72 -21.05 -11.52
CA GLN A 5 -27.75 -20.56 -12.91
C GLN A 5 -27.43 -19.07 -12.99
N PHE A 6 -27.98 -18.26 -12.08
CA PHE A 6 -27.62 -16.85 -11.95
C PHE A 6 -26.11 -16.67 -11.76
N PHE A 7 -25.50 -17.31 -10.77
CA PHE A 7 -24.05 -17.16 -10.56
C PHE A 7 -23.21 -17.64 -11.76
N CYS A 8 -23.61 -18.72 -12.43
CA CYS A 8 -22.94 -19.19 -13.64
C CYS A 8 -23.02 -18.21 -14.81
N ALA A 9 -24.11 -17.45 -14.92
CA ALA A 9 -24.32 -16.48 -15.99
C ALA A 9 -23.76 -15.08 -15.65
N SER A 10 -23.74 -14.72 -14.37
CA SER A 10 -23.47 -13.36 -13.90
C SER A 10 -22.02 -13.10 -13.48
N GLY A 11 -21.16 -14.13 -13.44
CA GLY A 11 -19.76 -13.92 -13.07
C GLY A 11 -18.84 -15.13 -13.24
N ASP A 12 -17.66 -15.01 -12.65
CA ASP A 12 -16.60 -16.03 -12.69
C ASP A 12 -16.57 -16.91 -11.43
N PHE A 13 -17.41 -16.60 -10.43
CA PHE A 13 -17.29 -17.17 -9.08
C PHE A 13 -17.56 -18.68 -8.97
N THR A 14 -18.26 -19.27 -9.95
CA THR A 14 -18.49 -20.71 -10.03
C THR A 14 -17.58 -21.42 -11.04
N ARG A 15 -16.78 -20.66 -11.79
CA ARG A 15 -15.87 -21.23 -12.79
C ARG A 15 -14.72 -21.96 -12.11
N ARG A 16 -14.17 -22.95 -12.79
CA ARG A 16 -13.10 -23.80 -12.28
C ARG A 16 -11.87 -23.73 -13.16
N LEU A 17 -10.71 -23.94 -12.56
CA LEU A 17 -9.46 -24.08 -13.31
C LEU A 17 -9.52 -25.34 -14.15
N VAL A 18 -9.39 -25.19 -15.47
CA VAL A 18 -9.39 -26.31 -16.43
C VAL A 18 -8.00 -26.58 -16.99
N ASP A 19 -7.08 -25.63 -16.88
CA ASP A 19 -5.69 -25.74 -17.31
C ASP A 19 -4.86 -24.71 -16.52
N TYR A 20 -3.62 -25.05 -16.18
CA TYR A 20 -2.69 -24.16 -15.49
C TYR A 20 -1.84 -23.34 -16.46
N THR A 21 -1.89 -23.66 -17.75
CA THR A 21 -1.18 -22.94 -18.81
C THR A 21 -1.99 -21.75 -19.33
N ALA A 22 -1.29 -20.78 -19.92
CA ALA A 22 -1.95 -19.60 -20.47
C ALA A 22 -2.78 -19.97 -21.70
N ASN A 23 -3.92 -19.32 -21.88
CA ASN A 23 -4.78 -19.50 -23.05
C ASN A 23 -4.41 -18.54 -24.19
N SER A 24 -5.15 -18.63 -25.31
CA SER A 24 -4.94 -17.87 -26.55
C SER A 24 -4.96 -16.35 -26.39
N LYS A 25 -5.48 -15.80 -25.28
CA LYS A 25 -5.43 -14.37 -24.98
C LYS A 25 -4.00 -13.86 -24.84
N PHE A 26 -3.07 -14.75 -24.51
CA PHE A 26 -1.64 -14.47 -24.34
C PHE A 26 -0.79 -15.06 -25.48
N ALA A 27 -1.34 -15.20 -26.69
CA ALA A 27 -0.60 -15.71 -27.85
C ALA A 27 0.51 -14.76 -28.34
N SER A 28 0.34 -13.45 -28.14
CA SER A 28 1.32 -12.42 -28.50
C SER A 28 1.06 -11.13 -27.70
N PRO A 29 1.98 -10.14 -27.70
CA PRO A 29 1.76 -8.87 -27.02
C PRO A 29 0.53 -8.08 -27.53
N THR A 30 0.09 -8.33 -28.76
CA THR A 30 -1.09 -7.69 -29.37
C THR A 30 -2.35 -8.53 -29.28
N SER A 31 -2.28 -9.73 -28.70
CA SER A 31 -3.44 -10.59 -28.47
C SER A 31 -4.29 -10.07 -27.32
N GLY A 32 -5.56 -10.47 -27.29
CA GLY A 32 -6.50 -9.99 -26.28
C GLY A 32 -7.64 -10.95 -25.99
N PRO A 33 -8.66 -10.51 -25.23
CA PRO A 33 -9.76 -11.37 -24.78
C PRO A 33 -10.54 -12.08 -25.89
N THR A 34 -10.53 -11.54 -27.11
CA THR A 34 -11.23 -12.07 -28.28
C THR A 34 -10.40 -13.04 -29.11
N THR A 35 -9.09 -13.16 -28.87
CA THR A 35 -8.19 -14.08 -29.59
C THR A 35 -8.53 -15.53 -29.25
N LYS A 36 -8.83 -16.34 -30.27
CA LYS A 36 -9.20 -17.77 -30.15
C LYS A 36 -8.49 -18.60 -31.20
N GLY A 37 -8.33 -19.91 -30.95
CA GLY A 37 -7.81 -20.88 -31.93
C GLY A 37 -6.30 -20.80 -32.20
N VAL A 38 -5.55 -20.03 -31.40
CA VAL A 38 -4.08 -19.88 -31.52
C VAL A 38 -3.43 -20.31 -30.20
N SER A 39 -2.28 -20.96 -30.28
CA SER A 39 -1.49 -21.34 -29.10
C SER A 39 -1.02 -20.11 -28.32
N SER A 40 -0.98 -20.22 -27.00
CA SER A 40 -0.41 -19.16 -26.15
C SER A 40 1.11 -19.07 -26.30
N ASN A 41 1.66 -17.89 -26.01
CA ASN A 41 3.09 -17.66 -25.89
C ASN A 41 3.32 -16.60 -24.79
N LEU A 42 2.94 -16.95 -23.56
CA LEU A 42 3.03 -16.04 -22.42
C LEU A 42 4.46 -15.54 -22.22
N GLY A 43 5.47 -16.39 -22.42
CA GLY A 43 6.88 -15.99 -22.36
C GLY A 43 7.26 -14.89 -23.35
N LEU A 44 6.68 -14.87 -24.57
CA LEU A 44 6.88 -13.75 -25.49
C LEU A 44 6.23 -12.47 -24.97
N VAL A 45 5.03 -12.57 -24.39
CA VAL A 45 4.32 -11.43 -23.81
C VAL A 45 5.11 -10.82 -22.66
N THR A 46 5.52 -11.63 -21.67
CA THR A 46 6.27 -11.15 -20.49
C THR A 46 7.60 -10.52 -20.89
N ARG A 47 8.38 -11.15 -21.78
CA ARG A 47 9.64 -10.57 -22.29
C ARG A 47 9.43 -9.25 -23.01
N SER A 48 8.35 -9.14 -23.80
CA SER A 48 8.03 -7.90 -24.52
C SER A 48 7.68 -6.78 -23.54
N LEU A 49 6.83 -7.06 -22.54
CA LEU A 49 6.45 -6.08 -21.51
C LEU A 49 7.65 -5.60 -20.69
N LYS A 50 8.52 -6.51 -20.25
CA LYS A 50 9.75 -6.16 -19.50
C LYS A 50 10.70 -5.30 -20.34
N ARG A 51 10.87 -5.63 -21.62
CA ARG A 51 11.77 -4.90 -22.53
C ARG A 51 11.23 -3.53 -22.94
N GLU A 52 9.95 -3.45 -23.27
CA GLU A 52 9.33 -2.23 -23.82
C GLU A 52 9.05 -1.18 -22.75
N PHE A 53 8.56 -1.61 -21.59
CA PHE A 53 8.13 -0.71 -20.51
C PHE A 53 9.08 -0.71 -19.31
N GLY A 54 10.19 -1.45 -19.36
CA GLY A 54 11.13 -1.56 -18.24
C GLY A 54 10.52 -2.18 -16.98
N LEU A 55 9.47 -3.00 -17.11
CA LEU A 55 8.83 -3.64 -15.96
C LEU A 55 9.83 -4.55 -15.24
N LYS A 56 9.99 -4.33 -13.94
CA LYS A 56 10.88 -5.15 -13.11
C LYS A 56 10.25 -6.48 -12.73
N PHE A 57 8.94 -6.45 -12.43
CA PHE A 57 8.20 -7.62 -11.95
C PHE A 57 6.85 -7.76 -12.65
N ILE A 58 6.46 -9.00 -12.90
CA ILE A 58 5.14 -9.40 -13.40
C ILE A 58 4.56 -10.41 -12.42
N TYR A 59 3.37 -10.13 -11.89
CA TYR A 59 2.66 -11.01 -10.97
C TYR A 59 1.42 -11.60 -11.65
N CYS A 60 1.06 -12.84 -11.31
CA CYS A 60 -0.18 -13.46 -11.76
C CYS A 60 -1.13 -13.76 -10.59
N TRP A 61 -2.42 -13.61 -10.85
CA TRP A 61 -3.46 -13.90 -9.87
C TRP A 61 -3.96 -15.35 -10.01
N HIS A 62 -4.21 -16.03 -8.88
CA HIS A 62 -5.00 -17.25 -8.84
C HIS A 62 -5.72 -17.41 -7.49
N GLY A 63 -6.69 -18.32 -7.40
CA GLY A 63 -7.30 -18.69 -6.12
C GLY A 63 -6.48 -19.74 -5.38
N LEU A 64 -6.56 -19.80 -4.05
CA LEU A 64 -5.95 -20.87 -3.25
C LEU A 64 -6.40 -22.28 -3.72
N PRO A 65 -7.69 -22.55 -3.99
CA PRO A 65 -8.08 -23.84 -4.58
C PRO A 65 -7.84 -23.91 -6.11
N GLY A 66 -7.04 -23.02 -6.70
CA GLY A 66 -6.75 -22.92 -8.13
C GLY A 66 -7.48 -21.77 -8.84
N TYR A 67 -8.80 -21.70 -8.70
CA TYR A 67 -9.65 -20.60 -9.21
C TYR A 67 -10.87 -20.42 -8.28
N TRP A 68 -11.80 -19.49 -8.57
CA TRP A 68 -12.94 -19.21 -7.68
C TRP A 68 -13.74 -20.45 -7.24
N GLY A 69 -14.12 -21.31 -8.18
CA GLY A 69 -14.82 -22.58 -7.92
C GLY A 69 -13.89 -23.78 -7.71
N GLY A 70 -12.59 -23.55 -7.55
CA GLY A 70 -11.55 -24.58 -7.44
C GLY A 70 -11.10 -25.17 -8.78
N VAL A 71 -10.68 -26.43 -8.76
CA VAL A 71 -10.18 -27.18 -9.93
C VAL A 71 -11.28 -28.05 -10.56
N SER A 72 -11.33 -28.10 -11.90
CA SER A 72 -12.34 -28.87 -12.62
C SER A 72 -12.04 -30.39 -12.60
N PRO A 73 -12.98 -31.24 -12.16
CA PRO A 73 -12.84 -32.71 -12.26
C PRO A 73 -12.99 -33.24 -13.68
N GLU A 74 -13.61 -32.46 -14.57
CA GLU A 74 -13.88 -32.85 -15.96
C GLU A 74 -12.73 -32.51 -16.90
N SER A 75 -11.78 -31.66 -16.47
CA SER A 75 -10.64 -31.30 -17.29
C SER A 75 -9.70 -32.50 -17.49
N PRO A 76 -9.34 -32.85 -18.74
CA PRO A 76 -8.33 -33.87 -19.01
C PRO A 76 -6.96 -33.57 -18.38
N VAL A 77 -6.62 -32.29 -18.23
CA VAL A 77 -5.35 -31.83 -17.65
C VAL A 77 -5.40 -31.91 -16.13
N MET A 78 -6.51 -31.48 -15.54
CA MET A 78 -6.61 -31.33 -14.08
C MET A 78 -7.10 -32.59 -13.35
N LYS A 79 -7.74 -33.54 -14.05
CA LYS A 79 -8.23 -34.80 -13.45
C LYS A 79 -7.14 -35.61 -12.74
N ARG A 80 -5.86 -35.43 -13.10
CA ARG A 80 -4.71 -36.08 -12.42
C ARG A 80 -4.63 -35.72 -10.93
N LEU A 81 -5.07 -34.51 -10.57
CA LEU A 81 -5.12 -34.02 -9.19
C LEU A 81 -6.31 -34.58 -8.40
N LYS A 82 -7.14 -35.41 -9.05
CA LYS A 82 -8.34 -36.06 -8.49
C LYS A 82 -9.23 -35.09 -7.70
N PRO A 83 -9.59 -33.93 -8.27
CA PRO A 83 -10.32 -32.92 -7.51
C PRO A 83 -11.72 -33.43 -7.14
N ARG A 84 -12.08 -33.26 -5.87
CA ARG A 84 -13.41 -33.57 -5.34
C ARG A 84 -14.20 -32.28 -5.20
N VAL A 85 -15.38 -32.22 -5.81
CA VAL A 85 -16.28 -31.07 -5.66
C VAL A 85 -16.99 -31.17 -4.32
N MET A 86 -16.68 -30.23 -3.42
CA MET A 86 -17.20 -30.20 -2.05
C MET A 86 -18.05 -28.94 -1.85
N PRO A 87 -19.32 -29.05 -1.44
CA PRO A 87 -20.10 -27.88 -1.08
C PRO A 87 -19.47 -27.19 0.14
N ALA A 88 -19.35 -25.87 0.08
CA ALA A 88 -19.03 -25.10 1.28
C ALA A 88 -20.16 -25.30 2.30
N ASN A 89 -19.78 -25.47 3.57
CA ASN A 89 -20.69 -25.62 4.69
C ASN A 89 -20.28 -24.66 5.81
N PRO A 90 -20.63 -23.37 5.68
CA PRO A 90 -20.28 -22.36 6.66
C PRO A 90 -20.81 -22.72 8.06
N THR A 91 -20.02 -22.44 9.10
CA THR A 91 -20.43 -22.73 10.48
C THR A 91 -21.57 -21.81 10.94
N PRO A 92 -22.34 -22.18 11.98
CA PRO A 92 -23.37 -21.30 12.53
C PRO A 92 -22.88 -19.89 12.87
N GLY A 93 -21.66 -19.76 13.41
CA GLY A 93 -21.06 -18.44 13.70
C GLY A 93 -20.72 -17.64 12.44
N VAL A 94 -20.25 -18.28 11.37
CA VAL A 94 -20.08 -17.60 10.08
C VAL A 94 -21.43 -17.16 9.53
N LEU A 95 -22.47 -17.98 9.63
CA LEU A 95 -23.82 -17.63 9.16
C LEU A 95 -24.51 -16.56 10.00
N GLU A 96 -24.19 -16.44 11.30
CA GLU A 96 -24.64 -15.33 12.13
C GLU A 96 -24.05 -13.99 11.64
N ILE A 97 -22.74 -14.02 11.31
CA ILE A 97 -22.02 -12.84 10.85
C ILE A 97 -22.33 -12.52 9.39
N GLU A 98 -22.45 -13.52 8.51
CA GLU A 98 -22.72 -13.35 7.08
C GLU A 98 -23.64 -14.48 6.55
N PRO A 99 -24.96 -14.35 6.73
CA PRO A 99 -25.94 -15.37 6.32
C PRO A 99 -25.93 -15.66 4.82
N SER A 100 -25.52 -14.70 3.99
CA SER A 100 -25.48 -14.88 2.53
C SER A 100 -24.53 -15.99 2.10
N MET A 101 -23.55 -16.36 2.94
CA MET A 101 -22.62 -17.47 2.69
C MET A 101 -23.33 -18.83 2.52
N ALA A 102 -24.52 -19.03 3.11
CA ALA A 102 -25.32 -20.25 2.91
C ALA A 102 -25.76 -20.44 1.45
N TRP A 103 -25.79 -19.35 0.68
CA TRP A 103 -26.26 -19.32 -0.71
C TRP A 103 -25.17 -18.80 -1.65
N GLY A 104 -23.92 -18.73 -1.18
CA GLY A 104 -22.80 -18.26 -1.97
C GLY A 104 -22.39 -19.25 -3.07
N PRO A 105 -21.54 -18.83 -4.03
CA PRO A 105 -21.06 -19.67 -5.12
C PRO A 105 -20.45 -21.00 -4.65
N GLY A 106 -19.66 -20.99 -3.57
CA GLY A 106 -19.06 -22.19 -2.99
C GLY A 106 -20.07 -23.13 -2.33
N ALA A 107 -21.14 -22.61 -1.73
CA ALA A 107 -22.18 -23.42 -1.10
C ALA A 107 -23.11 -24.07 -2.15
N LEU A 108 -23.46 -23.31 -3.19
CA LEU A 108 -24.37 -23.77 -4.26
C LEU A 108 -23.68 -24.62 -5.32
N GLY A 109 -22.48 -24.21 -5.74
CA GLY A 109 -21.75 -24.82 -6.84
C GLY A 109 -20.70 -25.84 -6.38
N GLY A 110 -20.27 -25.77 -5.12
CA GLY A 110 -19.15 -26.54 -4.60
C GLY A 110 -17.79 -26.04 -5.08
N ILE A 111 -16.77 -26.28 -4.26
CA ILE A 111 -15.37 -25.98 -4.55
C ILE A 111 -14.69 -27.27 -4.99
N GLY A 112 -14.05 -27.26 -6.16
CA GLY A 112 -13.24 -28.38 -6.63
C GLY A 112 -11.92 -28.42 -5.90
N ILE A 113 -11.78 -29.33 -4.93
CA ILE A 113 -10.61 -29.44 -4.04
C ILE A 113 -9.70 -30.57 -4.53
N PRO A 114 -8.50 -30.27 -5.06
CA PRO A 114 -7.46 -31.26 -5.32
C PRO A 114 -7.14 -32.13 -4.10
N GLU A 115 -6.78 -33.39 -4.33
CA GLU A 115 -6.21 -34.23 -3.28
C GLU A 115 -4.77 -33.80 -2.94
N ASP A 116 -4.00 -33.40 -3.96
CA ASP A 116 -2.62 -32.97 -3.85
C ASP A 116 -2.49 -31.47 -4.17
N ALA A 117 -2.35 -30.66 -3.12
CA ALA A 117 -2.15 -29.21 -3.24
C ALA A 117 -0.71 -28.88 -3.69
N GLU A 118 0.27 -29.70 -3.33
CA GLU A 118 1.66 -29.49 -3.72
C GLU A 118 1.80 -29.64 -5.23
N GLU A 119 1.28 -30.72 -5.79
CA GLU A 119 1.30 -30.95 -7.23
C GLU A 119 0.61 -29.81 -8.00
N LEU A 120 -0.54 -29.32 -7.52
CA LEU A 120 -1.23 -28.16 -8.10
C LEU A 120 -0.29 -26.94 -8.20
N TYR A 121 0.29 -26.52 -7.08
CA TYR A 121 1.10 -25.30 -7.05
C TYR A 121 2.41 -25.46 -7.80
N GLN A 122 3.09 -26.60 -7.67
CA GLN A 122 4.33 -26.86 -8.39
C GLN A 122 4.10 -26.80 -9.91
N MET A 123 3.00 -27.37 -10.41
CA MET A 123 2.64 -27.28 -11.83
C MET A 123 2.37 -25.84 -12.27
N MET A 124 1.53 -25.11 -11.51
CA MET A 124 1.18 -23.73 -11.84
C MET A 124 2.38 -22.79 -11.79
N HIS A 125 3.13 -22.81 -10.70
CA HIS A 125 4.22 -21.85 -10.45
C HIS A 125 5.45 -22.17 -11.28
N SER A 126 5.80 -23.45 -11.49
CA SER A 126 6.87 -23.83 -12.41
C SER A 126 6.59 -23.35 -13.83
N TYR A 127 5.35 -23.54 -14.31
CA TYR A 127 4.93 -23.00 -15.60
C TYR A 127 5.07 -21.47 -15.64
N LEU A 128 4.47 -20.75 -14.69
CA LEU A 128 4.51 -19.28 -14.66
C LEU A 128 5.95 -18.74 -14.62
N ALA A 129 6.81 -19.31 -13.76
CA ALA A 129 8.22 -18.94 -13.68
C ALA A 129 8.96 -19.20 -15.00
N SER A 130 8.71 -20.34 -15.67
CA SER A 130 9.26 -20.62 -17.00
C SER A 130 8.83 -19.61 -18.08
N GLN A 131 7.68 -18.97 -17.88
CA GLN A 131 7.17 -17.90 -18.74
C GLN A 131 7.65 -16.51 -18.31
N GLY A 132 8.54 -16.38 -17.32
CA GLY A 132 9.10 -15.11 -16.88
C GLY A 132 8.20 -14.27 -15.97
N VAL A 133 7.22 -14.91 -15.32
CA VAL A 133 6.44 -14.33 -14.20
C VAL A 133 7.29 -14.40 -12.93
N ASP A 134 7.24 -13.34 -12.11
CA ASP A 134 8.12 -13.17 -10.96
C ASP A 134 7.43 -13.44 -9.62
N GLY A 135 6.10 -13.53 -9.58
CA GLY A 135 5.35 -13.76 -8.35
C GLY A 135 3.85 -13.95 -8.54
N VAL A 136 3.12 -14.10 -7.44
CA VAL A 136 1.68 -14.37 -7.46
C VAL A 136 0.89 -13.55 -6.45
N LYS A 137 -0.38 -13.27 -6.77
CA LYS A 137 -1.40 -12.80 -5.83
C LYS A 137 -2.43 -13.92 -5.65
N VAL A 138 -2.62 -14.38 -4.41
CA VAL A 138 -3.44 -15.57 -4.12
C VAL A 138 -4.69 -15.18 -3.34
N ASP A 139 -5.84 -15.25 -4.00
CA ASP A 139 -7.16 -14.94 -3.42
C ASP A 139 -7.87 -16.21 -2.91
N CYS A 140 -9.10 -16.05 -2.42
CA CYS A 140 -9.99 -17.14 -1.98
C CYS A 140 -9.42 -18.01 -0.85
N GLN A 141 -8.45 -17.50 -0.07
CA GLN A 141 -7.78 -18.31 0.93
C GLN A 141 -8.75 -18.81 2.01
N ALA A 142 -9.69 -17.97 2.45
CA ALA A 142 -10.75 -18.31 3.40
C ALA A 142 -11.71 -19.39 2.87
N GLY A 143 -11.74 -19.63 1.55
CA GLY A 143 -12.62 -20.60 0.92
C GLY A 143 -12.40 -22.03 1.41
N ILE A 144 -11.15 -22.42 1.68
CA ILE A 144 -10.84 -23.75 2.25
C ILE A 144 -11.42 -23.86 3.67
N GLY A 145 -11.38 -22.78 4.45
CA GLY A 145 -11.95 -22.70 5.79
C GLY A 145 -13.47 -22.89 5.84
N LEU A 146 -14.17 -22.74 4.71
CA LEU A 146 -15.62 -22.96 4.60
C LEU A 146 -16.01 -24.40 4.28
N LEU A 147 -15.05 -25.32 4.13
CA LEU A 147 -15.35 -26.74 3.91
C LEU A 147 -15.89 -27.42 5.19
N PRO A 148 -16.73 -28.46 5.08
CA PRO A 148 -17.28 -29.17 6.23
C PRO A 148 -16.20 -29.69 7.20
N CYS A 149 -16.41 -29.60 8.52
CA CYS A 149 -15.45 -30.08 9.51
C CYS A 149 -15.05 -31.56 9.34
N SER A 150 -15.95 -32.40 8.83
CA SER A 150 -15.70 -33.80 8.50
C SER A 150 -14.58 -34.02 7.47
N GLU A 151 -14.21 -32.97 6.72
CA GLU A 151 -13.13 -32.97 5.74
C GLU A 151 -11.76 -32.56 6.33
N GLY A 152 -11.67 -32.42 7.66
CA GLY A 152 -10.42 -32.06 8.33
C GLY A 152 -9.93 -30.64 8.00
N THR A 153 -10.86 -29.69 7.88
CA THR A 153 -10.64 -28.33 7.37
C THR A 153 -9.41 -27.62 7.96
N PRO A 154 -9.16 -27.60 9.29
CA PRO A 154 -7.97 -26.93 9.83
C PRO A 154 -6.65 -27.53 9.32
N SER A 155 -6.57 -28.86 9.24
CA SER A 155 -5.39 -29.55 8.72
C SER A 155 -5.24 -29.34 7.21
N LYS A 156 -6.36 -29.25 6.48
CA LYS A 156 -6.37 -28.97 5.04
C LYS A 156 -5.90 -27.54 4.75
N SER A 157 -6.38 -26.53 5.49
CA SER A 157 -5.88 -25.15 5.37
C SER A 157 -4.37 -25.09 5.61
N ALA A 158 -3.85 -25.74 6.66
CA ALA A 158 -2.41 -25.78 6.93
C ALA A 158 -1.63 -26.40 5.77
N LYS A 159 -2.06 -27.56 5.25
CA LYS A 159 -1.43 -28.23 4.10
C LYS A 159 -1.40 -27.33 2.86
N TYR A 160 -2.51 -26.63 2.57
CA TYR A 160 -2.59 -25.74 1.41
C TYR A 160 -1.64 -24.55 1.53
N HIS A 161 -1.52 -23.94 2.71
CA HIS A 161 -0.58 -22.82 2.92
C HIS A 161 0.87 -23.27 2.86
N TYR A 162 1.23 -24.40 3.47
CA TYR A 162 2.60 -24.91 3.41
C TYR A 162 3.00 -25.31 1.98
N ALA A 163 2.12 -25.96 1.24
CA ALA A 163 2.36 -26.28 -0.17
C ALA A 163 2.48 -25.02 -1.03
N LEU A 164 1.67 -23.98 -0.75
CA LEU A 164 1.74 -22.71 -1.46
C LEU A 164 3.09 -22.02 -1.21
N GLU A 165 3.50 -21.89 0.05
CA GLU A 165 4.75 -21.22 0.42
C GLU A 165 5.98 -21.98 -0.08
N ASP A 166 6.00 -23.31 -0.02
CA ASP A 166 7.09 -24.12 -0.61
C ASP A 166 7.22 -23.89 -2.11
N SER A 167 6.08 -23.88 -2.82
CA SER A 167 6.06 -23.62 -4.27
C SER A 167 6.53 -22.21 -4.61
N VAL A 168 6.07 -21.19 -3.88
CA VAL A 168 6.51 -19.80 -4.10
C VAL A 168 8.01 -19.67 -3.86
N LYS A 169 8.52 -20.22 -2.76
CA LYS A 169 9.94 -20.20 -2.41
C LYS A 169 10.81 -20.87 -3.47
N ARG A 170 10.31 -21.95 -4.09
CA ARG A 170 11.03 -22.69 -5.13
C ARG A 170 11.07 -21.96 -6.46
N HIS A 171 9.98 -21.30 -6.86
CA HIS A 171 9.82 -20.78 -8.23
C HIS A 171 9.95 -19.26 -8.37
N PHE A 172 9.78 -18.51 -7.28
CA PHE A 172 9.78 -17.05 -7.28
C PHE A 172 10.85 -16.50 -6.32
N PRO A 173 12.07 -16.21 -6.81
CA PRO A 173 13.15 -15.64 -6.01
C PRO A 173 12.69 -14.36 -5.30
N GLY A 174 12.97 -14.22 -4.00
CA GLY A 174 12.52 -13.08 -3.20
C GLY A 174 11.15 -13.27 -2.53
N ASN A 175 10.58 -14.48 -2.59
CA ASN A 175 9.32 -14.87 -1.96
C ASN A 175 8.15 -13.96 -2.35
N HIS A 176 7.98 -13.77 -3.65
CA HIS A 176 7.04 -12.83 -4.24
C HIS A 176 5.60 -13.36 -4.23
N ILE A 177 4.93 -13.21 -3.09
CA ILE A 177 3.50 -13.52 -2.90
C ILE A 177 2.75 -12.38 -2.22
N ILE A 178 1.50 -12.17 -2.64
CA ILE A 178 0.51 -11.31 -1.95
C ILE A 178 -0.67 -12.19 -1.53
N ASN A 179 -0.91 -12.30 -0.22
CA ASN A 179 -2.05 -13.05 0.33
C ASN A 179 -3.32 -12.21 0.36
N CYS A 180 -4.45 -12.85 0.08
CA CYS A 180 -5.72 -12.16 -0.01
C CYS A 180 -6.91 -13.05 0.35
N MET A 181 -7.98 -12.43 0.86
CA MET A 181 -9.15 -13.10 1.42
C MET A 181 -8.73 -14.12 2.49
N CYS A 182 -7.73 -13.76 3.30
CA CYS A 182 -7.00 -14.68 4.18
C CYS A 182 -7.16 -14.34 5.68
N HIS A 183 -8.18 -13.55 6.01
CA HIS A 183 -8.38 -12.95 7.34
C HIS A 183 -9.01 -13.89 8.37
N ASP A 184 -9.37 -15.11 8.02
CA ASP A 184 -9.76 -16.11 9.02
C ASP A 184 -8.54 -16.71 9.71
N SER A 185 -8.71 -17.09 10.97
CA SER A 185 -7.65 -17.63 11.82
C SER A 185 -7.07 -18.97 11.33
N LEU A 186 -7.77 -19.69 10.44
CA LEU A 186 -7.22 -20.92 9.87
C LEU A 186 -6.15 -20.63 8.80
N ASN A 187 -6.07 -19.39 8.31
CA ASN A 187 -5.16 -18.97 7.26
C ASN A 187 -3.98 -18.15 7.80
N PHE A 188 -4.21 -16.97 8.37
CA PHE A 188 -3.10 -16.08 8.70
C PHE A 188 -2.19 -16.60 9.82
N TYR A 189 -2.65 -17.53 10.68
CA TYR A 189 -1.79 -18.25 11.64
C TYR A 189 -0.97 -19.39 11.00
N ARG A 190 -1.07 -19.60 9.68
CA ARG A 190 -0.33 -20.60 8.91
C ARG A 190 0.75 -19.99 8.01
N PHE A 191 0.83 -18.67 7.93
CA PHE A 191 1.91 -18.01 7.22
C PHE A 191 3.22 -18.25 7.97
N VAL A 192 4.20 -18.84 7.28
CA VAL A 192 5.54 -19.09 7.82
C VAL A 192 6.53 -18.19 7.11
N ASP A 193 6.51 -18.21 5.78
CA ASP A 193 7.43 -17.44 4.95
C ASP A 193 6.74 -16.19 4.31
N SER A 194 5.41 -16.19 4.13
CA SER A 194 4.72 -15.08 3.45
C SER A 194 4.67 -13.78 4.26
N ALA A 195 4.99 -12.66 3.61
CA ALA A 195 5.15 -11.38 4.30
C ALA A 195 4.09 -10.31 3.96
N VAL A 196 3.21 -10.52 2.98
CA VAL A 196 2.24 -9.49 2.54
C VAL A 196 0.83 -10.06 2.54
N ALA A 197 -0.13 -9.34 3.15
CA ALA A 197 -1.54 -9.66 3.06
C ALA A 197 -2.40 -8.41 2.90
N ARG A 198 -3.41 -8.47 2.04
CA ARG A 198 -4.40 -7.38 1.89
C ARG A 198 -5.13 -7.16 3.21
N ALA A 199 -5.22 -5.92 3.68
CA ALA A 199 -5.77 -5.53 4.97
C ALA A 199 -7.24 -5.09 4.92
N CYS A 200 -7.85 -5.07 3.74
CA CYS A 200 -9.19 -4.54 3.51
C CYS A 200 -10.01 -5.45 2.60
N ASP A 201 -11.29 -5.14 2.48
CA ASP A 201 -12.14 -5.64 1.41
C ASP A 201 -11.69 -5.05 0.05
N ASP A 202 -12.26 -5.55 -1.05
CA ASP A 202 -11.96 -5.06 -2.40
C ASP A 202 -12.21 -3.54 -2.53
N PHE A 203 -11.37 -2.88 -3.34
CA PHE A 203 -11.70 -1.57 -3.87
C PHE A 203 -12.84 -1.67 -4.90
N TYR A 204 -14.04 -1.18 -4.53
CA TYR A 204 -15.22 -1.14 -5.40
C TYR A 204 -15.38 0.24 -6.07
N PRO A 205 -14.84 0.49 -7.27
CA PRO A 205 -14.84 1.83 -7.91
C PRO A 205 -16.23 2.40 -8.19
N ARG A 206 -17.26 1.55 -8.25
CA ARG A 206 -18.64 1.97 -8.55
C ARG A 206 -19.51 2.14 -7.31
N ASP A 207 -19.04 1.67 -6.14
CA ASP A 207 -19.78 1.80 -4.89
C ASP A 207 -19.19 2.96 -4.07
N LYS A 208 -19.83 4.13 -4.19
CA LYS A 208 -19.42 5.34 -3.48
C LYS A 208 -19.38 5.18 -1.96
N ALA A 209 -20.22 4.32 -1.38
CA ALA A 209 -20.28 4.12 0.07
C ALA A 209 -19.11 3.27 0.61
N SER A 210 -18.41 2.55 -0.29
CA SER A 210 -17.30 1.69 0.10
C SER A 210 -16.02 2.48 0.43
N HIS A 211 -15.75 3.60 -0.24
CA HIS A 211 -14.42 4.24 -0.22
C HIS A 211 -13.95 4.70 1.17
N LYS A 212 -14.80 5.34 1.96
CA LYS A 212 -14.42 5.79 3.30
C LYS A 212 -14.25 4.60 4.25
N THR A 213 -15.16 3.63 4.15
CA THR A 213 -15.11 2.36 4.89
C THR A 213 -13.83 1.58 4.56
N HIS A 214 -13.40 1.58 3.31
CA HIS A 214 -12.18 0.93 2.85
C HIS A 214 -10.93 1.51 3.54
N ILE A 215 -10.81 2.83 3.65
CA ILE A 215 -9.68 3.46 4.36
C ILE A 215 -9.73 3.16 5.85
N ALA A 216 -10.90 3.25 6.48
CA ALA A 216 -11.07 2.92 7.89
C ALA A 216 -10.68 1.46 8.17
N ASN A 217 -11.25 0.51 7.42
CA ASN A 217 -10.93 -0.92 7.55
C ASN A 217 -9.44 -1.20 7.36
N SER A 218 -8.82 -0.60 6.33
CA SER A 218 -7.38 -0.76 6.08
C SER A 218 -6.55 -0.33 7.29
N ALA A 219 -6.87 0.83 7.88
CA ALA A 219 -6.15 1.34 9.05
C ALA A 219 -6.40 0.47 10.30
N TYR A 220 -7.65 0.20 10.66
CA TYR A 220 -7.96 -0.58 11.87
C TYR A 220 -7.47 -2.03 11.79
N ASN A 221 -7.62 -2.71 10.65
CA ASN A 221 -7.09 -4.06 10.48
C ASN A 221 -5.56 -4.09 10.53
N SER A 222 -4.89 -3.03 10.08
CA SER A 222 -3.43 -2.91 10.17
C SER A 222 -2.92 -2.87 11.62
N LEU A 223 -3.75 -2.53 12.63
CA LEU A 223 -3.36 -2.65 14.04
C LEU A 223 -2.97 -4.08 14.40
N PHE A 224 -3.75 -5.06 13.94
CA PHE A 224 -3.50 -6.48 14.20
C PHE A 224 -2.54 -7.07 13.16
N LEU A 225 -2.81 -6.84 11.87
CA LEU A 225 -2.05 -7.48 10.79
C LEU A 225 -0.58 -7.08 10.78
N SER A 226 -0.23 -5.85 11.18
CA SER A 226 1.16 -5.38 11.20
C SER A 226 2.09 -6.17 12.12
N ALA A 227 1.55 -6.94 13.07
CA ALA A 227 2.35 -7.83 13.91
C ALA A 227 2.71 -9.16 13.20
N LEU A 228 2.02 -9.50 12.11
CA LEU A 228 2.15 -10.77 11.41
C LEU A 228 2.73 -10.60 10.00
N VAL A 229 2.30 -9.56 9.29
CA VAL A 229 2.58 -9.33 7.87
C VAL A 229 2.60 -7.84 7.56
N GLN A 230 3.21 -7.46 6.44
CA GLN A 230 3.06 -6.14 5.83
C GLN A 230 1.61 -6.00 5.31
N PRO A 231 0.81 -5.08 5.88
CA PRO A 231 -0.55 -4.85 5.40
C PRO A 231 -0.53 -4.20 4.01
N ASP A 232 -1.22 -4.80 3.06
CA ASP A 232 -1.49 -4.27 1.73
C ASP A 232 -2.84 -3.55 1.73
N TRP A 233 -2.85 -2.27 1.36
CA TRP A 233 -4.05 -1.42 1.37
C TRP A 233 -4.81 -1.46 0.04
N ASP A 234 -4.57 -2.48 -0.80
CA ASP A 234 -5.20 -2.70 -2.09
C ASP A 234 -4.98 -1.58 -3.11
N MET A 235 -5.49 -1.80 -4.32
CA MET A 235 -5.45 -0.87 -5.44
C MET A 235 -6.39 0.33 -5.32
N PHE A 236 -6.18 1.34 -6.15
CA PHE A 236 -7.15 2.42 -6.38
C PHE A 236 -7.08 2.92 -7.83
N GLN A 237 -8.03 3.78 -8.20
CA GLN A 237 -8.01 4.49 -9.47
C GLN A 237 -7.61 5.95 -9.24
N SER A 238 -6.58 6.41 -9.96
CA SER A 238 -6.09 7.79 -9.92
C SER A 238 -7.06 8.78 -10.58
N GLU A 239 -7.77 8.34 -11.62
CA GLU A 239 -8.86 9.08 -12.25
C GLU A 239 -10.20 8.68 -11.61
N HIS A 240 -10.46 9.19 -10.40
CA HIS A 240 -11.64 8.83 -9.62
C HIS A 240 -12.06 9.97 -8.67
N PRO A 241 -13.35 10.19 -8.37
CA PRO A 241 -13.79 11.24 -7.43
C PRO A 241 -13.18 11.15 -6.01
N ALA A 242 -12.77 9.95 -5.59
CA ALA A 242 -12.11 9.70 -4.31
C ALA A 242 -10.58 9.56 -4.41
N ASN A 243 -9.97 10.04 -5.50
CA ASN A 243 -8.56 9.82 -5.80
C ASN A 243 -7.62 10.43 -4.75
N VAL A 244 -7.84 11.66 -4.30
CA VAL A 244 -7.01 12.33 -3.29
C VAL A 244 -7.07 11.59 -1.95
N LEU A 245 -8.27 11.15 -1.55
CA LEU A 245 -8.47 10.36 -0.33
C LEU A 245 -7.63 9.07 -0.37
N HIS A 246 -7.73 8.34 -1.49
CA HIS A 246 -7.01 7.08 -1.66
C HIS A 246 -5.51 7.25 -1.87
N ALA A 247 -5.06 8.28 -2.59
CA ALA A 247 -3.65 8.58 -2.76
C ALA A 247 -2.99 8.95 -1.44
N ALA A 248 -3.64 9.81 -0.64
CA ALA A 248 -3.14 10.17 0.68
C ALA A 248 -3.04 8.97 1.62
N ALA A 249 -4.04 8.06 1.57
CA ALA A 249 -4.01 6.81 2.31
C ALA A 249 -2.80 5.93 1.94
N ARG A 250 -2.44 5.82 0.66
CA ARG A 250 -1.27 5.02 0.21
C ARG A 250 0.05 5.69 0.56
N ALA A 251 0.11 7.02 0.59
CA ALA A 251 1.31 7.74 1.00
C ALA A 251 1.68 7.45 2.48
N VAL A 252 0.69 7.32 3.37
CA VAL A 252 0.92 7.05 4.80
C VAL A 252 0.87 5.56 5.16
N SER A 253 0.37 4.67 4.31
CA SER A 253 0.17 3.26 4.68
C SER A 253 1.47 2.46 4.85
N GLY A 254 2.56 2.89 4.22
CA GLY A 254 3.78 2.07 4.10
C GLY A 254 3.59 0.80 3.23
N ALA A 255 2.44 0.66 2.58
CA ALA A 255 2.15 -0.44 1.65
C ALA A 255 2.72 -0.16 0.25
N ALA A 256 2.65 -1.16 -0.62
CA ALA A 256 2.83 -0.93 -2.05
C ALA A 256 1.70 -0.07 -2.61
N ILE A 257 1.96 0.58 -3.75
CA ILE A 257 0.97 1.42 -4.45
C ILE A 257 0.58 0.70 -5.73
N TYR A 258 -0.69 0.29 -5.82
CA TYR A 258 -1.26 -0.32 -7.02
C TYR A 258 -2.32 0.60 -7.63
N VAL A 259 -2.22 0.80 -8.94
CA VAL A 259 -3.21 1.55 -9.72
C VAL A 259 -3.98 0.59 -10.61
N SER A 260 -5.30 0.71 -10.62
CA SER A 260 -6.21 -0.12 -11.43
C SER A 260 -7.00 0.70 -12.45
N ASP A 261 -6.48 1.88 -12.76
CA ASP A 261 -6.94 2.75 -13.83
C ASP A 261 -6.98 1.99 -15.17
N LYS A 262 -7.99 2.30 -15.97
CA LYS A 262 -8.01 1.83 -17.35
C LYS A 262 -6.84 2.48 -18.12
N PRO A 263 -6.09 1.74 -18.95
CA PRO A 263 -5.03 2.35 -19.77
C PRO A 263 -5.52 3.57 -20.54
N GLY A 264 -4.76 4.67 -20.45
CA GLY A 264 -5.09 5.97 -21.04
C GLY A 264 -5.94 6.89 -20.16
N ASN A 265 -6.49 6.39 -19.04
CA ASN A 265 -7.30 7.16 -18.11
C ASN A 265 -6.58 7.29 -16.76
N HIS A 266 -5.47 8.03 -16.75
CA HIS A 266 -4.65 8.24 -15.57
C HIS A 266 -4.61 9.71 -15.17
N ASN A 267 -4.65 9.98 -13.87
CA ASN A 267 -4.34 11.29 -13.33
C ASN A 267 -2.83 11.38 -13.04
N PHE A 268 -2.05 11.75 -14.06
CA PHE A 268 -0.59 11.81 -13.92
C PHE A 268 -0.11 12.85 -12.91
N ASP A 269 -0.84 13.95 -12.74
CA ASP A 269 -0.48 14.98 -11.78
C ASP A 269 -0.55 14.44 -10.36
N LEU A 270 -1.59 13.67 -10.02
CA LEU A 270 -1.69 12.98 -8.74
C LEU A 270 -0.63 11.88 -8.58
N LEU A 271 -0.40 11.06 -9.62
CA LEU A 271 0.56 9.96 -9.56
C LEU A 271 2.00 10.45 -9.37
N LYS A 272 2.38 11.58 -9.98
CA LYS A 272 3.68 12.23 -9.78
C LYS A 272 3.89 12.75 -8.35
N ARG A 273 2.84 12.85 -7.53
CA ARG A 273 2.95 13.15 -6.09
C ARG A 273 3.18 11.90 -5.23
N LEU A 274 3.10 10.70 -5.80
CA LEU A 274 3.34 9.42 -5.12
C LEU A 274 4.61 8.71 -5.60
N VAL A 275 4.91 8.83 -6.90
CA VAL A 275 5.95 8.07 -7.59
C VAL A 275 7.00 9.01 -8.15
N LEU A 276 8.28 8.69 -7.92
CA LEU A 276 9.42 9.39 -8.48
C LEU A 276 9.63 9.02 -9.97
N PRO A 277 10.37 9.84 -10.74
CA PRO A 277 10.66 9.55 -12.14
C PRO A 277 11.31 8.19 -12.44
N ASP A 278 12.05 7.61 -11.47
CA ASP A 278 12.65 6.27 -11.59
C ASP A 278 11.68 5.11 -11.29
N GLY A 279 10.39 5.42 -11.07
CA GLY A 279 9.33 4.47 -10.72
C GLY A 279 9.33 4.05 -9.25
N THR A 280 10.26 4.55 -8.43
CA THR A 280 10.26 4.26 -6.98
C THR A 280 9.31 5.20 -6.23
N VAL A 281 8.93 4.81 -5.02
CA VAL A 281 8.02 5.57 -4.17
C VAL A 281 8.73 6.06 -2.91
N LEU A 282 8.29 7.19 -2.36
CA LEU A 282 8.69 7.67 -1.03
C LEU A 282 7.86 6.96 0.04
N ARG A 283 7.99 5.62 0.09
CA ARG A 283 7.21 4.76 1.00
C ARG A 283 7.64 4.99 2.44
N ALA A 284 6.67 5.21 3.33
CA ALA A 284 6.94 5.23 4.76
C ALA A 284 7.40 3.84 5.28
N ASN A 285 8.14 3.82 6.36
CA ASN A 285 8.94 2.67 6.80
C ASN A 285 8.16 1.60 7.57
N LEU A 286 7.05 1.97 8.23
CA LEU A 286 6.25 1.06 9.03
C LEU A 286 4.90 0.78 8.35
N PRO A 287 4.11 -0.19 8.84
CA PRO A 287 2.69 -0.23 8.54
C PRO A 287 1.95 0.96 9.13
N GLY A 288 1.14 1.63 8.31
CA GLY A 288 0.27 2.72 8.73
C GLY A 288 -0.80 2.22 9.70
N ARG A 289 -0.92 2.87 10.86
CA ARG A 289 -1.85 2.47 11.93
C ARG A 289 -2.60 3.68 12.48
N PRO A 290 -3.84 3.50 12.98
CA PRO A 290 -4.55 4.52 13.73
C PRO A 290 -3.67 5.10 14.85
N THR A 291 -3.75 6.42 15.03
CA THR A 291 -3.19 7.07 16.22
C THR A 291 -3.92 6.60 17.48
N VAL A 292 -3.26 6.67 18.63
CA VAL A 292 -3.83 6.20 19.92
C VAL A 292 -5.21 6.80 20.20
N ASP A 293 -5.39 8.08 19.90
CA ASP A 293 -6.66 8.78 20.10
C ASP A 293 -7.75 8.43 19.09
N SER A 294 -7.42 7.75 17.99
CA SER A 294 -8.36 7.22 16.99
C SER A 294 -8.80 5.77 17.27
N VAL A 295 -8.02 4.99 18.04
CA VAL A 295 -8.23 3.52 18.19
C VAL A 295 -9.64 3.14 18.64
N PHE A 296 -10.22 3.91 19.57
CA PHE A 296 -11.54 3.62 20.15
C PHE A 296 -12.63 4.59 19.69
N ARG A 297 -12.43 5.28 18.55
CA ARG A 297 -13.39 6.24 17.99
C ARG A 297 -14.19 5.63 16.86
N ASP A 298 -15.46 5.99 16.75
CA ASP A 298 -16.29 5.68 15.58
C ASP A 298 -16.14 6.78 14.53
N VAL A 299 -15.01 6.74 13.82
CA VAL A 299 -14.63 7.73 12.80
C VAL A 299 -15.56 7.75 11.57
N MET A 300 -16.48 6.79 11.47
CA MET A 300 -17.41 6.68 10.34
C MET A 300 -18.82 7.19 10.65
N ARG A 301 -19.21 7.28 11.93
CA ARG A 301 -20.61 7.57 12.31
C ARG A 301 -20.79 8.63 13.39
N ASP A 302 -19.78 8.93 14.20
CA ASP A 302 -19.97 9.78 15.38
C ASP A 302 -20.16 11.28 15.07
N GLY A 303 -19.92 11.69 13.81
CA GLY A 303 -20.02 13.08 13.37
C GLY A 303 -19.06 14.03 14.08
N LYS A 304 -17.97 13.52 14.67
CA LYS A 304 -17.04 14.27 15.54
C LYS A 304 -15.58 13.95 15.26
N SER A 305 -15.26 12.69 14.99
CA SER A 305 -13.88 12.21 14.91
C SER A 305 -13.37 12.15 13.47
N LEU A 306 -12.16 12.67 13.24
CA LEU A 306 -11.36 12.36 12.05
C LEU A 306 -10.53 11.11 12.30
N LEU A 307 -10.34 10.28 11.28
CA LEU A 307 -9.39 9.19 11.33
C LEU A 307 -7.98 9.76 11.16
N LYS A 308 -7.10 9.54 12.14
CA LYS A 308 -5.67 9.83 12.02
C LYS A 308 -4.88 8.52 11.93
N VAL A 309 -4.00 8.43 10.95
CA VAL A 309 -3.13 7.28 10.69
C VAL A 309 -1.69 7.75 10.72
N TRP A 310 -0.84 7.11 11.52
CA TRP A 310 0.56 7.49 11.66
C TRP A 310 1.50 6.48 11.02
N ASN A 311 2.67 6.99 10.62
CA ASN A 311 3.81 6.22 10.13
C ASN A 311 5.11 7.02 10.31
N ARG A 312 6.25 6.46 9.93
CA ARG A 312 7.58 7.08 10.05
C ARG A 312 8.36 7.01 8.75
N ASN A 313 9.16 8.04 8.50
CA ASN A 313 10.25 8.04 7.52
C ASN A 313 11.58 7.91 8.27
N ASN A 314 12.71 8.02 7.56
CA ASN A 314 14.04 7.92 8.17
C ASN A 314 14.32 9.08 9.14
N CYS A 315 13.93 10.29 8.77
CA CYS A 315 14.24 11.52 9.52
C CYS A 315 13.00 12.37 9.87
N SER A 316 11.80 11.81 9.72
CA SER A 316 10.54 12.52 9.99
C SER A 316 9.43 11.54 10.39
N GLY A 317 8.40 12.06 11.06
CA GLY A 317 7.12 11.39 11.26
C GLY A 317 6.10 11.85 10.22
N ILE A 318 5.11 11.01 9.92
CA ILE A 318 4.02 11.35 8.99
C ILE A 318 2.67 10.91 9.57
N VAL A 319 1.67 11.78 9.46
CA VAL A 319 0.29 11.52 9.88
C VAL A 319 -0.66 11.87 8.74
N GLY A 320 -1.42 10.88 8.28
CA GLY A 320 -2.56 11.08 7.38
C GLY A 320 -3.82 11.33 8.20
N VAL A 321 -4.60 12.33 7.82
CA VAL A 321 -5.86 12.71 8.47
C VAL A 321 -6.98 12.60 7.44
N PHE A 322 -8.07 11.93 7.80
CA PHE A 322 -9.14 11.58 6.88
C PHE A 322 -10.51 11.82 7.49
N ASN A 323 -11.40 12.49 6.74
CA ASN A 323 -12.82 12.55 7.09
C ASN A 323 -13.56 11.39 6.43
N VAL A 324 -13.70 10.29 7.16
CA VAL A 324 -14.34 9.05 6.72
C VAL A 324 -15.79 8.89 7.20
N GLN A 325 -16.42 9.98 7.65
CA GLN A 325 -17.79 9.99 8.17
C GLN A 325 -18.85 9.74 7.09
N GLY A 326 -20.01 9.24 7.52
CA GLY A 326 -21.26 9.18 6.74
C GLY A 326 -21.42 7.95 5.85
N SER A 327 -20.43 7.06 5.80
CA SER A 327 -20.58 5.74 5.18
C SER A 327 -19.91 4.64 5.99
N SER A 328 -20.54 3.47 6.03
CA SER A 328 -20.02 2.29 6.74
C SER A 328 -20.66 1.02 6.19
N TRP A 329 -20.12 -0.15 6.56
CA TRP A 329 -20.81 -1.43 6.33
C TRP A 329 -22.04 -1.55 7.25
N ASP A 330 -23.21 -1.76 6.65
CA ASP A 330 -24.45 -2.02 7.37
C ASP A 330 -24.65 -3.55 7.50
N ARG A 331 -24.67 -4.03 8.74
CA ARG A 331 -24.84 -5.47 9.04
C ARG A 331 -26.27 -5.97 8.82
N GLN A 332 -27.29 -5.12 8.90
CA GLN A 332 -28.67 -5.51 8.62
C GLN A 332 -28.91 -5.56 7.10
N LEU A 333 -28.47 -4.53 6.37
CA LEU A 333 -28.65 -4.43 4.93
C LEU A 333 -27.61 -5.23 4.11
N ARG A 334 -26.52 -5.69 4.74
CA ARG A 334 -25.44 -6.47 4.10
C ARG A 334 -24.81 -5.78 2.90
N ARG A 335 -24.57 -4.48 3.03
CA ARG A 335 -23.94 -3.65 2.00
C ARG A 335 -23.26 -2.44 2.63
N PHE A 336 -22.37 -1.80 1.89
CA PHE A 336 -21.94 -0.45 2.23
C PHE A 336 -23.13 0.50 2.11
N GLN A 337 -23.35 1.28 3.17
CA GLN A 337 -24.44 2.24 3.24
C GLN A 337 -23.87 3.64 3.46
N LEU A 338 -24.26 4.55 2.57
CA LEU A 338 -24.14 5.98 2.77
C LEU A 338 -25.34 6.43 3.61
N HIS A 339 -25.15 6.48 4.94
CA HIS A 339 -26.20 6.85 5.89
C HIS A 339 -26.25 8.36 6.15
N ASP A 340 -25.15 9.06 5.89
CA ASP A 340 -25.11 10.52 5.83
C ASP A 340 -24.34 10.96 4.57
N PRO A 341 -25.02 11.52 3.55
CA PRO A 341 -24.37 11.96 2.32
C PRO A 341 -23.59 13.28 2.48
N GLN A 342 -23.86 14.05 3.54
CA GLN A 342 -23.25 15.36 3.78
C GLN A 342 -22.81 15.51 5.25
N PRO A 343 -21.92 14.63 5.72
CA PRO A 343 -21.44 14.71 7.09
C PRO A 343 -20.69 16.02 7.32
N PRO A 344 -20.66 16.50 8.57
CA PRO A 344 -20.10 17.80 8.90
C PRO A 344 -18.62 17.90 8.51
N ARG A 345 -18.19 19.14 8.25
CA ARG A 345 -16.76 19.48 8.27
C ARG A 345 -16.26 19.30 9.69
N LEU A 346 -15.21 18.52 9.86
CA LEU A 346 -14.59 18.26 11.15
C LEU A 346 -13.22 18.90 11.21
N THR A 347 -12.82 19.31 12.40
CA THR A 347 -11.50 19.83 12.69
C THR A 347 -10.85 19.01 13.78
N ALA A 348 -9.60 18.60 13.58
CA ALA A 348 -8.78 17.94 14.59
C ALA A 348 -7.43 18.64 14.69
N THR A 349 -6.84 18.63 15.88
CA THR A 349 -5.45 19.04 16.09
C THR A 349 -4.56 17.82 15.96
N VAL A 350 -3.55 17.92 15.09
CA VAL A 350 -2.52 16.90 14.90
C VAL A 350 -1.27 17.35 15.63
N LEU A 351 -0.76 16.50 16.51
CA LEU A 351 0.41 16.81 17.32
C LEU A 351 1.62 16.02 16.83
N PRO A 352 2.87 16.49 17.06
CA PRO A 352 4.09 15.73 16.73
C PRO A 352 4.06 14.30 17.29
N ARG A 353 3.48 14.20 18.48
CA ARG A 353 3.27 13.00 19.28
C ARG A 353 2.35 11.97 18.57
N ASP A 354 1.49 12.42 17.65
CA ASP A 354 0.60 11.56 16.88
C ASP A 354 1.37 10.77 15.80
N ALA A 355 2.56 11.21 15.38
CA ALA A 355 3.40 10.47 14.42
C ALA A 355 4.07 9.22 15.02
N GLY A 356 3.56 8.74 16.15
CA GLY A 356 3.96 7.54 16.88
C GLY A 356 4.80 7.83 18.13
N HIS A 357 4.45 7.19 19.26
CA HIS A 357 5.35 6.96 20.39
C HIS A 357 5.74 5.48 20.43
N SER A 358 6.98 5.23 20.85
CA SER A 358 7.57 3.90 20.92
C SER A 358 6.86 3.04 21.97
N ALA A 359 6.34 1.89 21.55
CA ALA A 359 6.21 0.72 22.41
C ALA A 359 7.27 -0.29 21.94
N SER A 360 8.39 -0.34 22.70
CA SER A 360 9.42 -1.39 22.74
C SER A 360 10.07 -1.88 21.42
N GLU A 361 11.31 -1.44 21.14
CA GLU A 361 12.55 -2.21 21.42
C GLU A 361 13.80 -1.47 20.91
N GLY A 362 14.87 -1.50 21.71
CA GLY A 362 16.24 -1.56 21.22
C GLY A 362 17.04 -0.27 21.06
N ARG A 363 16.62 0.69 20.22
CA ARG A 363 17.44 1.89 19.89
C ARG A 363 16.60 2.98 19.20
N LEU A 364 15.60 3.53 19.90
CA LEU A 364 14.66 4.49 19.28
C LEU A 364 14.39 5.65 20.24
N ARG A 365 14.89 6.84 19.88
CA ARG A 365 14.66 8.10 20.58
C ARG A 365 13.18 8.48 20.47
N SER A 366 12.56 8.85 21.59
CA SER A 366 11.21 9.44 21.62
C SER A 366 11.15 10.74 20.80
N PRO A 367 10.01 11.06 20.16
CA PRO A 367 9.74 12.44 19.72
C PRO A 367 9.55 13.39 20.91
N GLU A 368 9.21 12.87 22.09
CA GLU A 368 9.12 13.66 23.33
C GLU A 368 10.47 14.32 23.62
N GLY A 369 10.48 15.66 23.53
CA GLY A 369 11.66 16.51 23.76
C GLY A 369 12.41 16.97 22.50
N ARG A 370 12.00 16.56 21.29
CA ARG A 370 12.60 17.05 20.03
C ARG A 370 11.72 18.13 19.41
N SER A 371 12.34 19.27 19.09
CA SER A 371 11.72 20.33 18.31
C SER A 371 11.49 19.86 16.88
N VAL A 372 10.29 20.10 16.31
CA VAL A 372 9.94 19.64 14.96
C VAL A 372 9.22 20.74 14.19
N VAL A 373 9.44 20.79 12.89
CA VAL A 373 8.66 21.62 11.96
C VAL A 373 7.58 20.76 11.32
N ALA A 374 6.39 21.32 11.08
CA ALA A 374 5.31 20.59 10.43
C ALA A 374 4.99 21.13 9.04
N HIS A 375 4.68 20.24 8.09
CA HIS A 375 4.25 20.59 6.74
C HIS A 375 3.03 19.79 6.32
N CYS A 376 2.00 20.49 5.82
CA CYS A 376 0.78 19.93 5.29
C CYS A 376 0.87 19.79 3.78
N SER A 377 0.86 18.56 3.27
CA SER A 377 1.21 18.28 1.87
C SER A 377 0.09 18.62 0.88
N ILE A 378 -1.18 18.58 1.30
CA ILE A 378 -2.32 18.88 0.43
C ILE A 378 -2.65 20.37 0.45
N SER A 379 -2.68 21.01 1.63
CA SER A 379 -2.90 22.46 1.74
C SER A 379 -1.66 23.31 1.45
N GLY A 380 -0.45 22.75 1.54
CA GLY A 380 0.82 23.45 1.33
C GLY A 380 1.31 24.27 2.53
N SER A 381 0.59 24.25 3.65
CA SER A 381 0.91 25.03 4.84
C SER A 381 2.13 24.51 5.58
N THR A 382 2.98 25.41 6.08
CA THR A 382 4.16 25.08 6.91
C THR A 382 4.08 25.80 8.25
N TYR A 383 4.44 25.07 9.32
CA TYR A 383 4.39 25.51 10.71
C TYR A 383 5.80 25.44 11.30
N THR A 384 6.21 26.53 11.94
CA THR A 384 7.43 26.61 12.73
C THR A 384 7.39 25.61 13.89
N ALA A 385 8.53 25.42 14.56
CA ALA A 385 8.57 24.49 15.68
C ALA A 385 7.69 24.88 16.86
N ALA A 386 7.58 26.18 17.16
CA ALA A 386 6.69 26.68 18.19
C ALA A 386 5.21 26.39 17.85
N GLU A 387 4.79 26.71 16.61
CA GLU A 387 3.43 26.44 16.14
C GLU A 387 3.12 24.94 16.10
N ALA A 388 4.07 24.10 15.66
CA ALA A 388 3.89 22.65 15.61
C ALA A 388 3.79 22.03 17.02
N ALA A 389 4.46 22.61 18.03
CA ALA A 389 4.35 22.17 19.42
C ALA A 389 2.96 22.44 20.01
N GLU A 390 2.32 23.54 19.62
CA GLU A 390 0.91 23.85 19.96
C GLU A 390 -0.08 22.94 19.23
N GLY A 391 0.31 22.47 18.04
CA GLY A 391 -0.41 21.49 17.23
C GLY A 391 -0.97 22.07 15.94
N VAL A 392 -1.04 21.22 14.92
CA VAL A 392 -1.45 21.59 13.57
C VAL A 392 -2.96 21.40 13.42
N PRO A 393 -3.75 22.47 13.21
CA PRO A 393 -5.18 22.34 12.99
C PRO A 393 -5.47 21.84 11.56
N VAL A 394 -6.22 20.75 11.45
CA VAL A 394 -6.63 20.16 10.16
C VAL A 394 -8.16 20.15 10.08
N SER A 395 -8.72 20.81 9.08
CA SER A 395 -10.17 20.92 8.88
C SER A 395 -10.61 20.34 7.53
N LEU A 396 -11.44 19.28 7.56
CA LEU A 396 -11.78 18.47 6.40
C LEU A 396 -13.28 18.32 6.22
N GLY A 397 -13.76 18.57 4.99
CA GLY A 397 -15.10 18.16 4.57
C GLY A 397 -15.17 16.66 4.31
N SER A 398 -16.37 16.15 4.03
CA SER A 398 -16.61 14.72 3.76
C SER A 398 -15.68 14.15 2.68
N GLY A 399 -15.00 13.03 2.97
CA GLY A 399 -14.06 12.40 2.03
C GLY A 399 -12.77 13.18 1.82
N GLY A 400 -12.54 14.27 2.56
CA GLY A 400 -11.30 15.03 2.54
C GLY A 400 -10.15 14.31 3.21
N ALA A 401 -8.94 14.66 2.80
CA ALA A 401 -7.70 14.16 3.37
C ALA A 401 -6.65 15.27 3.51
N GLU A 402 -5.74 15.12 4.47
CA GLU A 402 -4.52 15.91 4.63
C GLU A 402 -3.38 14.99 5.08
N ILE A 403 -2.14 15.36 4.79
CA ILE A 403 -0.95 14.70 5.30
C ILE A 403 -0.06 15.71 6.00
N VAL A 404 0.19 15.48 7.28
CA VAL A 404 1.10 16.28 8.10
C VAL A 404 2.42 15.53 8.26
N THR A 405 3.51 16.10 7.75
CA THR A 405 4.87 15.62 7.99
C THR A 405 5.49 16.43 9.12
N PHE A 406 6.03 15.75 10.13
CA PHE A 406 6.80 16.35 11.23
C PHE A 406 8.29 16.08 11.00
N ALA A 407 9.02 17.08 10.51
CA ALA A 407 10.45 17.02 10.26
C ALA A 407 11.24 17.36 11.52
N GLU A 408 12.23 16.53 11.87
CA GLU A 408 13.09 16.79 13.02
C GLU A 408 13.89 18.09 12.82
N GLN A 409 13.92 18.95 13.84
CA GLN A 409 14.77 20.14 13.87
C GLN A 409 16.13 19.79 14.50
N TYR A 410 17.18 20.14 13.79
CA TYR A 410 18.58 19.99 14.18
C TYR A 410 19.12 21.35 14.59
N GLN A 411 20.01 21.37 15.58
CA GLN A 411 20.65 22.60 16.05
C GLN A 411 22.17 22.44 16.07
N ARG A 412 22.88 23.46 15.60
CA ARG A 412 24.34 23.52 15.60
C ARG A 412 24.77 24.99 15.66
N ASP A 413 25.58 25.34 16.65
CA ASP A 413 26.16 26.69 16.85
C ASP A 413 25.17 27.84 16.60
N GLY A 414 23.99 27.77 17.22
CA GLY A 414 22.95 28.81 17.12
C GLY A 414 22.09 28.78 15.84
N VAL A 415 22.38 27.89 14.89
CA VAL A 415 21.54 27.67 13.70
C VAL A 415 20.61 26.48 13.95
N GLU A 416 19.32 26.70 13.72
CA GLU A 416 18.30 25.65 13.73
C GLU A 416 17.91 25.32 12.29
N PHE A 417 17.75 24.04 11.97
CA PHE A 417 17.50 23.56 10.61
C PHE A 417 16.65 22.30 10.62
N ALA A 418 15.57 22.26 9.85
CA ALA A 418 14.67 21.13 9.69
C ALA A 418 14.42 20.84 8.20
N PRO A 419 14.92 19.71 7.65
CA PRO A 419 14.64 19.34 6.27
C PRO A 419 13.25 18.70 6.15
N VAL A 420 12.31 19.41 5.51
CA VAL A 420 10.95 18.91 5.24
C VAL A 420 10.95 17.88 4.13
N GLY A 421 11.77 18.07 3.10
CA GLY A 421 11.90 17.17 1.95
C GLY A 421 11.18 17.69 0.70
N LEU A 422 10.72 16.80 -0.17
CA LEU A 422 10.13 17.17 -1.47
C LEU A 422 8.66 17.54 -1.35
N THR A 423 8.34 18.81 -1.14
CA THR A 423 6.97 19.29 -0.84
C THR A 423 5.98 19.20 -2.01
N GLY A 424 6.44 18.82 -3.20
CA GLY A 424 5.56 18.39 -4.29
C GLY A 424 4.94 17.00 -4.07
N MET A 425 5.54 16.18 -3.20
CA MET A 425 5.10 14.80 -2.91
C MET A 425 4.08 14.76 -1.78
N LEU A 426 3.26 13.72 -1.74
CA LEU A 426 2.34 13.45 -0.62
C LEU A 426 3.08 13.00 0.65
N ASN A 427 4.24 12.36 0.52
CA ASN A 427 5.14 12.06 1.64
C ASN A 427 6.49 12.77 1.42
N PRO A 428 6.58 14.10 1.67
CA PRO A 428 7.78 14.87 1.41
C PRO A 428 8.98 14.38 2.23
N GLY A 429 8.73 14.04 3.51
CA GLY A 429 9.75 13.58 4.44
C GLY A 429 10.37 12.21 4.08
N GLY A 430 9.69 11.40 3.26
CA GLY A 430 10.23 10.16 2.73
C GLY A 430 11.42 10.35 1.77
N ALA A 431 11.61 11.57 1.27
CA ALA A 431 12.77 11.94 0.46
C ALA A 431 14.04 12.10 1.29
N VAL A 432 13.95 12.40 2.58
CA VAL A 432 15.11 12.67 3.44
C VAL A 432 15.65 11.35 3.99
N VAL A 433 16.87 10.99 3.57
CA VAL A 433 17.51 9.73 3.94
C VAL A 433 18.34 9.89 5.20
N GLY A 434 19.06 11.00 5.33
CA GLY A 434 19.94 11.28 6.44
C GLY A 434 20.31 12.75 6.53
N VAL A 435 20.65 13.19 7.74
CA VAL A 435 21.05 14.57 8.03
C VAL A 435 22.31 14.54 8.87
N ARG A 436 23.30 15.36 8.51
CA ARG A 436 24.53 15.56 9.26
C ARG A 436 24.75 17.06 9.43
N SER A 437 25.33 17.46 10.55
CA SER A 437 25.76 18.84 10.76
C SER A 437 27.21 18.90 11.17
N MET A 438 27.90 19.94 10.73
CA MET A 438 29.29 20.21 11.08
C MET A 438 29.56 21.70 11.11
N SER A 439 30.61 22.10 11.82
CA SER A 439 31.07 23.48 11.89
C SER A 439 32.50 23.52 11.33
N GLN A 440 32.72 24.30 10.29
CA GLN A 440 34.02 24.39 9.63
C GLN A 440 34.21 25.80 9.06
N GLY A 441 35.42 26.35 9.21
CA GLY A 441 35.76 27.65 8.60
C GLY A 441 34.87 28.81 9.03
N GLY A 442 34.37 28.83 10.27
CA GLY A 442 33.46 29.87 10.77
C GLY A 442 32.03 29.79 10.20
N ARG A 443 31.67 28.64 9.60
CA ARG A 443 30.33 28.36 9.08
C ARG A 443 29.75 27.11 9.71
N VAL A 444 28.43 27.07 9.77
CA VAL A 444 27.65 25.87 10.09
C VAL A 444 27.14 25.27 8.80
N HIS A 445 27.33 23.97 8.63
CA HIS A 445 26.87 23.22 7.48
C HIS A 445 25.86 22.16 7.91
N PHE A 446 24.75 22.07 7.18
CA PHE A 446 23.82 20.94 7.25
C PHE A 446 23.85 20.20 5.92
N SER A 447 24.33 18.96 5.96
CA SER A 447 24.34 18.02 4.85
C SER A 447 23.09 17.14 4.93
N VAL A 448 22.33 17.07 3.83
CA VAL A 448 21.09 16.30 3.73
C VAL A 448 21.21 15.33 2.57
N THR A 449 21.35 14.04 2.88
CA THR A 449 21.23 12.99 1.87
C THR A 449 19.77 12.78 1.54
N PHE A 450 19.40 12.82 0.26
CA PHE A 450 18.01 12.76 -0.16
C PHE A 450 17.78 11.86 -1.39
N ARG A 451 16.50 11.61 -1.68
CA ARG A 451 16.02 10.94 -2.90
C ARG A 451 14.97 11.78 -3.62
N GLY A 452 14.99 11.77 -4.95
CA GLY A 452 13.99 12.42 -5.79
C GLY A 452 14.48 13.70 -6.45
N CYS A 453 13.54 14.51 -6.96
CA CYS A 453 13.81 15.80 -7.62
C CYS A 453 12.60 16.74 -7.44
N GLY A 454 12.76 18.00 -7.83
CA GLY A 454 11.76 19.05 -7.68
C GLY A 454 12.02 19.95 -6.48
N ALA A 455 10.98 20.62 -5.98
CA ALA A 455 11.09 21.57 -4.87
C ALA A 455 11.43 20.84 -3.55
N PHE A 456 12.69 20.95 -3.13
CA PHE A 456 13.14 20.50 -1.81
C PHE A 456 13.04 21.67 -0.82
N THR A 457 12.32 21.44 0.26
CA THR A 457 12.03 22.45 1.26
C THR A 457 12.71 22.11 2.59
N ALA A 458 13.29 23.13 3.22
CA ALA A 458 13.75 23.11 4.60
C ALA A 458 13.22 24.34 5.35
N VAL A 459 13.27 24.30 6.68
CA VAL A 459 13.00 25.46 7.54
C VAL A 459 14.24 25.71 8.37
N ALA A 460 14.72 26.94 8.39
CA ALA A 460 15.91 27.34 9.12
C ALA A 460 15.69 28.63 9.92
N SER A 461 16.40 28.80 11.03
CA SER A 461 16.32 30.02 11.85
C SER A 461 16.82 31.28 11.13
N ARG A 462 17.57 31.11 10.03
CA ARG A 462 18.12 32.16 9.17
C ARG A 462 18.34 31.63 7.75
N GLY A 463 18.46 32.52 6.77
CA GLY A 463 18.73 32.11 5.38
C GLY A 463 20.14 31.53 5.19
N PRO A 464 20.32 30.46 4.39
CA PRO A 464 21.64 29.97 4.04
C PRO A 464 22.38 31.00 3.17
N GLN A 465 23.70 31.06 3.31
CA GLN A 465 24.57 31.85 2.44
C GLN A 465 24.68 31.22 1.05
N CYS A 466 24.75 29.89 1.00
CA CYS A 466 24.73 29.11 -0.23
C CYS A 466 24.15 27.72 0.04
N VAL A 467 23.65 27.09 -1.03
CA VAL A 467 23.23 25.69 -1.02
C VAL A 467 23.88 24.99 -2.19
N HIS A 468 24.63 23.92 -1.92
CA HIS A 468 25.27 23.14 -2.95
C HIS A 468 24.61 21.77 -3.08
N LEU A 469 24.43 21.31 -4.30
CA LEU A 469 24.08 19.95 -4.62
C LEU A 469 25.37 19.19 -4.96
N VAL A 470 25.66 18.16 -4.18
CA VAL A 470 26.79 17.26 -4.41
C VAL A 470 26.27 15.96 -5.01
N THR A 471 26.86 15.57 -6.14
CA THR A 471 26.55 14.31 -6.85
C THR A 471 27.84 13.55 -7.18
N GLY A 472 27.77 12.21 -7.23
CA GLY A 472 28.94 11.35 -7.48
C GLY A 472 29.47 10.64 -6.23
N GLY A 473 30.03 9.44 -6.42
CA GLY A 473 30.49 8.56 -5.34
C GLY A 473 30.78 7.11 -5.76
N ASP A 474 30.15 6.63 -6.84
CA ASP A 474 30.31 5.25 -7.33
C ASP A 474 31.17 5.18 -8.62
N GLY A 475 32.37 5.77 -8.58
CA GLY A 475 33.37 5.65 -9.66
C GLY A 475 33.41 6.77 -10.71
N GLY A 476 32.53 7.78 -10.61
CA GLY A 476 32.61 9.06 -11.33
C GLY A 476 33.03 10.20 -10.38
N GLY A 477 33.66 11.25 -10.92
CA GLY A 477 34.12 12.41 -10.14
C GLY A 477 32.98 13.08 -9.35
N ILE A 478 33.33 13.73 -8.24
CA ILE A 478 32.39 14.50 -7.42
C ILE A 478 32.07 15.80 -8.18
N GLU A 479 30.81 16.05 -8.45
CA GLU A 479 30.31 17.30 -9.03
C GLU A 479 29.54 18.07 -7.96
N GLU A 480 29.85 19.36 -7.81
CA GLU A 480 29.22 20.27 -6.87
C GLU A 480 28.59 21.44 -7.63
N ILE A 481 27.28 21.61 -7.49
CA ILE A 481 26.50 22.60 -8.21
C ILE A 481 25.83 23.53 -7.19
N GLU A 482 26.12 24.82 -7.25
CA GLU A 482 25.39 25.80 -6.43
C GLU A 482 23.95 25.95 -6.93
N LEU A 483 22.99 25.81 -6.02
CA LEU A 483 21.57 25.95 -6.28
C LEU A 483 21.05 27.26 -5.72
N ALA A 484 20.22 27.96 -6.49
CA ALA A 484 19.52 29.14 -6.02
C ALA A 484 18.49 28.76 -4.95
N ALA A 485 18.67 29.31 -3.75
CA ALA A 485 17.73 29.16 -2.64
C ALA A 485 16.71 30.30 -2.62
N ARG A 486 15.43 29.96 -2.61
CA ARG A 486 14.33 30.91 -2.43
C ARG A 486 13.89 30.91 -0.97
N ALA A 487 14.04 32.07 -0.32
CA ALA A 487 13.53 32.28 1.02
C ALA A 487 12.00 32.52 0.98
N GLY A 488 11.30 31.95 1.95
CA GLY A 488 9.88 32.12 2.19
C GLY A 488 9.59 32.60 3.61
N PRO A 489 8.32 32.82 3.95
CA PRO A 489 7.93 33.16 5.31
C PRO A 489 8.32 32.05 6.30
N LYS A 490 8.39 32.37 7.59
CA LYS A 490 8.66 31.40 8.67
C LYS A 490 9.99 30.64 8.54
N GLY A 491 10.99 31.26 7.90
CA GLY A 491 12.31 30.63 7.71
C GLY A 491 12.32 29.50 6.68
N VAL A 492 11.28 29.38 5.85
CA VAL A 492 11.22 28.41 4.76
C VAL A 492 12.30 28.71 3.73
N VAL A 493 13.00 27.68 3.30
CA VAL A 493 14.02 27.71 2.24
C VAL A 493 13.66 26.64 1.23
N VAL A 494 13.51 27.03 -0.04
CA VAL A 494 13.20 26.11 -1.14
C VAL A 494 14.32 26.13 -2.16
N VAL A 495 14.79 24.95 -2.55
CA VAL A 495 15.72 24.76 -3.68
C VAL A 495 15.09 23.81 -4.70
N ASP A 496 15.23 24.13 -5.98
CA ASP A 496 14.76 23.25 -7.05
C ASP A 496 15.86 22.25 -7.40
N VAL A 497 15.64 20.99 -7.08
CA VAL A 497 16.59 19.92 -7.35
C VAL A 497 16.33 19.35 -8.75
N PRO A 498 17.33 19.31 -9.66
CA PRO A 498 17.17 18.71 -10.98
C PRO A 498 16.96 17.20 -10.89
N GLN A 499 16.47 16.60 -11.97
CA GLN A 499 16.36 15.14 -12.05
C GLN A 499 17.76 14.51 -12.17
N LEU A 500 18.18 13.78 -11.14
CA LEU A 500 19.48 13.10 -11.09
C LEU A 500 19.38 11.68 -11.64
N PRO A 501 20.44 11.13 -12.29
CA PRO A 501 20.41 9.78 -12.86
C PRO A 501 20.04 8.69 -11.85
N ALA A 502 20.55 8.77 -10.61
CA ALA A 502 20.26 7.82 -9.54
C ALA A 502 19.09 8.25 -8.64
N MET A 503 18.43 9.38 -8.94
CA MET A 503 17.43 10.03 -8.09
C MET A 503 17.91 10.20 -6.63
N ARG A 504 19.21 10.42 -6.43
CA ARG A 504 19.88 10.51 -5.13
C ARG A 504 20.98 11.57 -5.19
N GLY A 505 21.16 12.29 -4.10
CA GLY A 505 22.22 13.28 -3.95
C GLY A 505 22.34 13.76 -2.52
N GLU A 506 23.21 14.75 -2.33
CA GLU A 506 23.40 15.42 -1.05
C GLU A 506 23.26 16.94 -1.23
N LEU A 507 22.43 17.57 -0.39
CA LEU A 507 22.30 19.02 -0.32
C LEU A 507 23.10 19.54 0.87
N LEU A 508 24.01 20.47 0.63
CA LEU A 508 24.84 21.12 1.63
C LEU A 508 24.36 22.56 1.83
N PHE A 509 23.65 22.82 2.93
CA PHE A 509 23.21 24.15 3.34
C PHE A 509 24.26 24.79 4.24
N SER A 510 24.79 25.95 3.84
CA SER A 510 25.85 26.64 4.58
C SER A 510 25.35 27.94 5.19
N PHE A 511 25.64 28.15 6.47
CA PHE A 511 25.19 29.30 7.24
C PHE A 511 26.40 29.99 7.88
N GLY A 512 26.40 31.33 7.90
CA GLY A 512 27.36 32.09 8.69
C GLY A 512 27.08 31.93 10.18
N VAL A 513 28.14 31.80 10.98
CA VAL A 513 28.04 31.93 12.45
C VAL A 513 28.00 33.43 12.76
N ASP A 514 26.99 33.90 13.51
CA ASP A 514 27.07 35.25 14.08
C ASP A 514 28.22 35.24 15.10
N GLN A 515 29.17 36.14 14.94
CA GLN A 515 30.22 36.37 15.94
C GLN A 515 29.66 37.02 17.19
#